data_AF-A0A6H9SKF2-F1
#
_entry.id   AF-A0A6H9SKF2-F1
#
_cell.length_a   1.000
_cell.length_b   1.000
_cell.length_c   1.000
_cell.angle_alpha   90.00
_cell.angle_beta   90.00
_cell.angle_gamma   90.00
#
_symmetry.space_group_name_H-M   'P 1'
#
loop_
_entity.id
_entity.type
_entity.pdbx_description
1 polymer ?
#
loop_
_entity_poly.entity_id
_entity_poly.type
_entity_poly.pdbx_seq_one_letter_code
_entity_poly.pdbx_strand_id
1 'polypeptide(L)'
;GQQHGLLLTLHHIAFDGRSAQVLLAELAGSTDVGLPGQYLDFAQWEARYWSEQQIATEQDFWRTHLAGMPQTLELGGSGQAPGEHSLDFSVPQARCERLAALAREQGMTLFMLLLASYQLVLKQLGGQQQFLLGTDVNGRPLAEHSDVIGFFVNQLTLRCDLRGEPTLAGFLERVRDEA
;
A
#
# COMPACT_ATOMS: atom_id res chain seq x y z
N GLY A 1 23.82 -26.65 -19.03
CA GLY A 1 24.50 -25.36 -18.80
C GLY A 1 24.70 -25.18 -17.33
N GLN A 2 25.75 -24.46 -16.90
CA GLN A 2 25.93 -24.11 -15.50
C GLN A 2 24.86 -23.09 -15.08
N GLN A 3 24.27 -23.28 -13.90
CA GLN A 3 23.37 -22.31 -13.29
C GLN A 3 24.20 -21.40 -12.39
N HIS A 4 24.03 -20.09 -12.53
CA HIS A 4 24.63 -19.09 -11.67
C HIS A 4 23.52 -18.39 -10.90
N GLY A 5 23.69 -18.20 -9.59
CA GLY A 5 22.78 -17.44 -8.74
C GLY A 5 23.38 -16.08 -8.40
N LEU A 6 22.54 -15.04 -8.42
CA LEU A 6 22.88 -13.71 -7.93
C LEU A 6 22.02 -13.42 -6.69
N LEU A 7 22.65 -13.00 -5.60
CA LEU A 7 21.98 -12.54 -4.38
C LEU A 7 22.38 -11.09 -4.12
N LEU A 8 21.39 -10.22 -3.95
CA LEU A 8 21.56 -8.81 -3.60
C LEU A 8 20.79 -8.54 -2.32
N THR A 9 21.46 -7.99 -1.32
CA THR A 9 20.85 -7.55 -0.06
C THR A 9 20.97 -6.04 0.05
N LEU A 10 19.84 -5.36 0.15
CA LEU A 10 19.73 -3.90 0.13
C LEU A 10 18.96 -3.45 1.36
N HIS A 11 19.37 -2.31 1.94
CA HIS A 11 18.68 -1.72 3.07
C HIS A 11 17.45 -0.93 2.58
N HIS A 12 16.30 -1.11 3.26
CA HIS A 12 15.03 -0.50 2.83
C HIS A 12 15.08 1.04 2.78
N ILE A 13 15.94 1.69 3.56
CA ILE A 13 16.17 3.16 3.51
C ILE A 13 16.65 3.67 2.13
N ALA A 14 17.27 2.81 1.33
CA ALA A 14 17.81 3.16 0.02
C ALA A 14 17.00 2.54 -1.12
N PHE A 15 15.92 1.82 -0.81
CA PHE A 15 15.30 0.91 -1.77
C PHE A 15 13.84 0.62 -1.43
N ASP A 16 12.97 0.63 -2.43
CA ASP A 16 11.56 0.27 -2.30
C ASP A 16 11.07 -0.65 -3.44
N GLY A 17 9.78 -0.99 -3.47
CA GLY A 17 9.21 -1.88 -4.47
C GLY A 17 9.36 -1.37 -5.91
N ARG A 18 9.33 -0.05 -6.14
CA ARG A 18 9.57 0.53 -7.47
C ARG A 18 11.04 0.44 -7.84
N SER A 19 11.94 0.71 -6.89
CA SER A 19 13.38 0.57 -7.06
C SER A 19 13.76 -0.86 -7.46
N ALA A 20 13.07 -1.88 -6.95
CA ALA A 20 13.24 -3.27 -7.36
C ALA A 20 12.95 -3.48 -8.85
N GLN A 21 11.85 -2.91 -9.35
CA GLN A 21 11.47 -3.02 -10.77
C GLN A 21 12.50 -2.32 -11.68
N VAL A 22 12.95 -1.12 -11.29
CA VAL A 22 13.96 -0.36 -12.02
C VAL A 22 15.28 -1.14 -12.09
N LEU A 23 15.80 -1.58 -10.93
CA LEU A 23 17.04 -2.35 -10.85
C LEU A 23 16.99 -3.64 -11.68
N LEU A 24 15.89 -4.38 -11.63
CA LEU A 24 15.72 -5.60 -12.42
C LEU A 24 15.68 -5.32 -13.92
N ALA A 25 15.03 -4.23 -14.35
CA ALA A 25 14.99 -3.83 -15.75
C ALA A 25 16.38 -3.40 -16.26
N GLU A 26 17.14 -2.67 -15.45
CA GLU A 26 18.53 -2.28 -15.75
C GLU A 26 19.46 -3.49 -15.84
N LEU A 27 19.38 -4.42 -14.89
CA LEU A 27 20.16 -5.67 -14.92
C LEU A 27 19.81 -6.56 -16.11
N ALA A 28 18.56 -6.50 -16.58
CA ALA A 28 18.12 -7.19 -17.79
C ALA A 28 18.53 -6.47 -19.09
N GLY A 29 19.19 -5.31 -19.01
CA GLY A 29 19.57 -4.48 -20.16
C GLY A 29 18.35 -3.95 -20.94
N SER A 30 17.19 -3.87 -20.28
CA SER A 30 15.90 -3.51 -20.89
C SER A 30 15.59 -2.01 -20.83
N THR A 31 16.51 -1.21 -20.30
CA THR A 31 16.35 0.24 -20.12
C THR A 31 17.58 0.98 -20.63
N ASP A 32 17.35 1.99 -21.45
CA ASP A 32 18.33 3.05 -21.78
C ASP A 32 17.95 4.28 -20.97
N VAL A 33 18.02 4.14 -19.64
CA VAL A 33 17.76 5.25 -18.74
C VAL A 33 19.01 6.13 -18.74
N GLY A 34 18.92 7.30 -19.39
CA GLY A 34 19.87 8.39 -19.15
C GLY A 34 19.98 8.67 -17.65
N LEU A 35 21.06 9.32 -17.20
CA LEU A 35 21.35 9.52 -15.77
C LEU A 35 20.10 9.94 -14.98
N PRO A 36 19.49 9.03 -14.19
CA PRO A 36 18.26 9.34 -13.49
C PRO A 36 18.51 10.47 -12.49
N GLY A 37 17.47 11.27 -12.21
CA GLY A 37 17.52 12.28 -11.15
C GLY A 37 17.98 11.65 -9.82
N GLN A 38 18.57 12.44 -8.92
CA GLN A 38 19.08 11.88 -7.67
C GLN A 38 17.98 11.90 -6.60
N TYR A 39 17.96 10.90 -5.70
CA TYR A 39 17.07 10.92 -4.53
C TYR A 39 17.24 12.20 -3.69
N LEU A 40 18.46 12.77 -3.69
CA LEU A 40 18.74 14.04 -3.02
C LEU A 40 17.90 15.19 -3.58
N ASP A 41 17.68 15.22 -4.89
CA ASP A 41 16.89 16.28 -5.54
C ASP A 41 15.42 16.18 -5.09
N PHE A 42 14.88 14.96 -5.03
CA PHE A 42 13.56 14.70 -4.46
C PHE A 42 13.47 15.14 -2.99
N ALA A 43 14.43 14.74 -2.14
CA ALA A 43 14.42 15.08 -0.73
C ALA A 43 14.50 16.60 -0.49
N GLN A 44 15.30 17.32 -1.29
CA GLN A 44 15.37 18.78 -1.23
C GLN A 44 14.09 19.44 -1.73
N TRP A 45 13.48 18.90 -2.79
CA TRP A 45 12.20 19.37 -3.29
C TRP A 45 11.10 19.18 -2.24
N GLU A 46 10.99 18.00 -1.63
CA GLU A 46 9.97 17.69 -0.62
C GLU A 46 10.11 18.59 0.61
N ALA A 47 11.34 18.81 1.08
CA ALA A 47 11.62 19.72 2.19
C ALA A 47 11.18 21.17 1.91
N ARG A 48 11.20 21.62 0.64
CA ARG A 48 10.71 22.95 0.24
C ARG A 48 9.21 22.96 -0.03
N TYR A 49 8.65 21.82 -0.43
CA TYR A 49 7.24 21.67 -0.75
C TYR A 49 6.35 21.82 0.49
N TRP A 50 6.81 21.31 1.64
CA TRP A 50 6.07 21.39 2.90
C TRP A 50 6.30 22.70 3.64
N SER A 51 5.29 23.58 3.63
CA SER A 51 5.21 24.70 4.57
C SER A 51 4.64 24.30 5.92
N GLU A 52 4.91 25.09 6.96
CA GLU A 52 4.33 24.89 8.30
C GLU A 52 2.79 24.85 8.26
N GLN A 53 2.16 25.67 7.41
CA GLN A 53 0.71 25.70 7.25
C GLN A 53 0.17 24.42 6.61
N GLN A 54 0.85 23.88 5.59
CA GLN A 54 0.45 22.61 4.98
C GLN A 54 0.60 21.46 5.98
N ILE A 55 1.72 21.42 6.71
CA ILE A 55 1.94 20.41 7.75
C ILE A 55 0.84 20.48 8.81
N ALA A 56 0.50 21.68 9.30
CA ALA A 56 -0.58 21.85 10.28
C ALA A 56 -1.94 21.37 9.72
N THR A 57 -2.23 21.69 8.45
CA THR A 57 -3.47 21.26 7.78
C THR A 57 -3.57 19.73 7.69
N GLU A 58 -2.50 19.07 7.24
CA GLU A 58 -2.46 17.60 7.16
C GLU A 58 -2.55 16.96 8.55
N GLN A 59 -1.86 17.51 9.55
CA GLN A 59 -1.96 17.02 10.93
C GLN A 59 -3.38 17.13 11.50
N ASP A 60 -4.07 18.24 11.25
CA ASP A 60 -5.44 18.43 11.71
C ASP A 60 -6.39 17.47 11.01
N PHE A 61 -6.22 17.25 9.70
CA PHE A 61 -6.96 16.22 8.98
C PHE A 61 -6.79 14.84 9.65
N TRP A 62 -5.55 14.38 9.87
CA TRP A 62 -5.30 13.06 10.47
C TRP A 62 -5.82 12.95 11.91
N ARG A 63 -5.67 14.00 12.71
CA ARG A 63 -6.23 14.05 14.08
C ARG A 63 -7.74 13.88 14.06
N THR A 64 -8.43 14.59 13.17
CA THR A 64 -9.90 14.52 13.07
C THR A 64 -10.35 13.19 12.46
N HIS A 65 -9.71 12.73 11.38
CA HIS A 65 -10.08 11.52 10.64
C HIS A 65 -9.98 10.26 11.51
N LEU A 66 -8.90 10.15 12.27
CA LEU A 66 -8.60 9.01 13.14
C LEU A 66 -9.24 9.12 14.54
N ALA A 67 -9.88 10.25 14.87
CA ALA A 67 -10.49 10.46 16.18
C ALA A 67 -11.55 9.40 16.49
N GLY A 68 -11.44 8.80 17.68
CA GLY A 68 -12.42 7.82 18.19
C GLY A 68 -12.32 6.43 17.56
N MET A 69 -11.34 6.18 16.70
CA MET A 69 -11.09 4.84 16.17
C MET A 69 -10.46 3.91 17.23
N PRO A 70 -10.78 2.60 17.23
CA PRO A 70 -10.12 1.64 18.10
C PRO A 70 -8.60 1.61 17.85
N GLN A 71 -7.82 1.55 18.93
CA GLN A 71 -6.35 1.49 18.84
C GLN A 71 -5.82 0.06 18.63
N THR A 72 -6.64 -0.95 18.91
CA THR A 72 -6.28 -2.37 18.74
C THR A 72 -7.28 -3.09 17.84
N LEU A 73 -6.73 -3.94 16.98
CA LEU A 73 -7.47 -4.95 16.22
C LEU A 73 -7.28 -6.30 16.93
N GLU A 74 -8.35 -6.80 17.50
CA GLU A 74 -8.44 -8.10 18.15
C GLU A 74 -8.70 -9.16 17.07
N LEU A 75 -7.72 -10.03 16.85
CA LEU A 75 -7.89 -11.21 15.99
C LEU A 75 -7.97 -12.42 16.90
N GLY A 76 -9.10 -13.14 16.87
CA GLY A 76 -9.30 -14.30 17.72
C GLY A 76 -8.17 -15.33 17.54
N GLY A 77 -7.34 -15.50 18.56
CA GLY A 77 -6.22 -16.44 18.55
C GLY A 77 -5.31 -16.24 19.76
N SER A 78 -4.71 -17.31 20.27
CA SER A 78 -3.57 -17.17 21.18
C SER A 78 -2.44 -16.55 20.36
N GLY A 79 -2.06 -15.30 20.64
CA GLY A 79 -0.95 -14.63 19.96
C GLY A 79 0.22 -15.60 19.82
N GLN A 80 0.51 -16.00 18.59
CA GLN A 80 1.57 -16.97 18.33
C GLN A 80 2.92 -16.36 18.71
N ALA A 81 3.85 -17.23 19.08
CA ALA A 81 5.18 -16.84 19.54
C ALA A 81 5.94 -16.01 18.47
N PRO A 82 6.94 -15.19 18.87
CA PRO A 82 7.72 -14.39 17.94
C PRO A 82 8.40 -15.25 16.87
N GLY A 83 8.14 -14.95 15.59
CA GLY A 83 8.72 -15.63 14.43
C GLY A 83 8.12 -15.10 13.12
N GLU A 84 8.90 -15.12 12.04
CA GLU A 84 8.44 -14.73 10.72
C GLU A 84 7.73 -15.93 10.07
N HIS A 85 6.42 -15.82 9.89
CA HIS A 85 5.60 -16.83 9.23
C HIS A 85 5.12 -16.29 7.90
N SER A 86 5.61 -16.85 6.80
CA SER A 86 5.08 -16.59 5.46
C SER A 86 4.14 -17.72 5.03
N LEU A 87 3.01 -17.34 4.45
CA LEU A 87 2.12 -18.25 3.76
C LEU A 87 1.95 -17.75 2.33
N ASP A 88 2.52 -18.51 1.39
CA ASP A 88 2.35 -18.21 -0.03
C ASP A 88 1.12 -18.93 -0.57
N PHE A 89 0.25 -18.21 -1.26
CA PHE A 89 -0.87 -18.76 -2.00
C PHE A 89 -0.97 -18.12 -3.37
N SER A 90 -1.48 -18.87 -4.34
CA SER A 90 -1.68 -18.39 -5.71
C SER A 90 -3.15 -18.36 -6.05
N VAL A 91 -3.57 -17.28 -6.71
CA VAL A 91 -4.91 -17.14 -7.28
C VAL A 91 -4.82 -17.44 -8.78
N PRO A 92 -5.63 -18.36 -9.33
CA PRO A 92 -5.59 -18.66 -10.76
C PRO A 92 -5.85 -17.41 -11.62
N GLN A 93 -5.13 -17.26 -12.73
CA GLN A 93 -5.20 -16.10 -13.62
C GLN A 93 -6.65 -15.74 -14.01
N ALA A 94 -7.45 -16.73 -14.41
CA ALA A 94 -8.86 -16.52 -14.77
C ALA A 94 -9.69 -15.91 -13.63
N ARG A 95 -9.34 -16.18 -12.36
CA ARG A 95 -9.99 -15.55 -11.20
C ARG A 95 -9.50 -14.13 -11.01
N CYS A 96 -8.21 -13.85 -11.18
CA CYS A 96 -7.66 -12.49 -11.14
C CYS A 96 -8.31 -11.59 -12.20
N GLU A 97 -8.45 -12.08 -13.44
CA GLU A 97 -9.10 -11.34 -14.54
C GLU A 97 -10.56 -11.01 -14.22
N ARG A 98 -11.30 -11.95 -13.63
CA ARG A 98 -12.68 -11.72 -13.18
C ARG A 98 -12.78 -10.71 -12.04
N LEU A 99 -11.86 -10.75 -11.08
CA LEU A 99 -11.81 -9.76 -9.99
C LEU A 99 -11.48 -8.37 -10.52
N ALA A 100 -10.53 -8.26 -11.45
CA ALA A 100 -10.19 -6.99 -12.09
C ALA A 100 -11.36 -6.42 -12.92
N ALA A 101 -12.09 -7.29 -13.63
CA ALA A 101 -13.30 -6.89 -14.35
C ALA A 101 -14.39 -6.38 -13.39
N LEU A 102 -14.65 -7.12 -12.30
CA LEU A 102 -15.61 -6.71 -11.27
C LEU A 102 -15.24 -5.36 -10.64
N ALA A 103 -13.98 -5.16 -10.26
CA ALA A 103 -13.52 -3.90 -9.71
C ALA A 103 -13.85 -2.73 -10.66
N ARG A 104 -13.51 -2.89 -11.95
CA ARG A 104 -13.79 -1.88 -12.98
C ARG A 104 -15.29 -1.63 -13.17
N GLU A 105 -16.11 -2.66 -13.15
CA GLU A 105 -17.58 -2.54 -13.24
C GLU A 105 -18.18 -1.74 -12.07
N GLN A 106 -17.55 -1.79 -10.90
CA GLN A 106 -17.95 -1.03 -9.71
C GLN A 106 -17.23 0.33 -9.59
N GLY A 107 -16.45 0.75 -10.58
CA GLY A 107 -15.67 1.99 -10.53
C GLY A 107 -14.56 1.98 -9.47
N MET A 108 -14.03 0.80 -9.16
CA MET A 108 -12.99 0.58 -8.15
C MET A 108 -11.69 0.08 -8.80
N THR A 109 -10.58 0.28 -8.09
CA THR A 109 -9.34 -0.44 -8.41
C THR A 109 -9.39 -1.87 -7.86
N LEU A 110 -8.56 -2.77 -8.41
CA LEU A 110 -8.42 -4.12 -7.85
C LEU A 110 -7.94 -4.07 -6.39
N PHE A 111 -7.08 -3.11 -6.04
CA PHE A 111 -6.66 -2.86 -4.66
C PHE A 111 -7.85 -2.61 -3.73
N MET A 112 -8.73 -1.67 -4.07
CA MET A 112 -9.91 -1.34 -3.26
C MET A 112 -10.82 -2.57 -3.06
N LEU A 113 -11.03 -3.38 -4.11
CA LEU A 113 -11.84 -4.59 -4.02
C LEU A 113 -11.22 -5.65 -3.10
N LEU A 114 -9.90 -5.84 -3.18
CA LEU A 114 -9.17 -6.77 -2.32
C LEU A 114 -9.11 -6.26 -0.88
N LEU A 115 -8.95 -4.95 -0.68
CA LEU A 115 -9.02 -4.29 0.62
C LEU A 115 -10.40 -4.50 1.26
N ALA A 116 -11.48 -4.29 0.51
CA ALA A 116 -12.85 -4.56 0.99
C ALA A 116 -13.01 -6.04 1.40
N SER A 117 -12.49 -6.96 0.59
CA SER A 117 -12.52 -8.39 0.90
C SER A 117 -11.72 -8.72 2.17
N TYR A 118 -10.57 -8.08 2.34
CA TYR A 118 -9.72 -8.23 3.53
C TYR A 118 -10.39 -7.68 4.79
N GLN A 119 -11.03 -6.51 4.72
CA GLN A 119 -11.81 -5.96 5.84
C GLN A 119 -12.94 -6.90 6.29
N LEU A 120 -13.62 -7.59 5.36
CA LEU A 120 -14.62 -8.59 5.68
C LEU A 120 -14.02 -9.81 6.41
N VAL A 121 -12.85 -10.27 5.99
CA VAL A 121 -12.12 -11.36 6.67
C VAL A 121 -11.76 -10.95 8.10
N LEU A 122 -11.21 -9.76 8.30
CA LEU A 122 -10.85 -9.28 9.64
C LEU A 122 -12.06 -9.14 10.55
N LYS A 123 -13.18 -8.60 10.03
CA LYS A 123 -14.46 -8.57 10.75
C LYS A 123 -14.93 -9.98 11.13
N GLN A 124 -14.77 -10.96 10.25
CA GLN A 124 -15.17 -12.34 10.52
C GLN A 124 -14.29 -13.01 11.58
N LEU A 125 -12.99 -12.69 11.62
CA LEU A 125 -12.04 -13.25 12.59
C LEU A 125 -12.12 -12.59 13.97
N GLY A 126 -12.28 -11.26 14.00
CA GLY A 126 -12.21 -10.45 15.23
C GLY A 126 -13.55 -9.96 15.78
N GLY A 127 -14.62 -10.03 14.98
CA GLY A 127 -15.94 -9.50 15.34
C GLY A 127 -16.03 -7.97 15.36
N GLN A 128 -14.91 -7.25 15.36
CA GLN A 128 -14.89 -5.79 15.29
C GLN A 128 -15.42 -5.28 13.95
N GLN A 129 -16.27 -4.25 14.03
CA GLN A 129 -16.84 -3.59 12.85
C GLN A 129 -16.13 -2.28 12.51
N GLN A 130 -15.20 -1.84 13.36
CA GLN A 130 -14.36 -0.68 13.12
C GLN A 130 -12.94 -0.99 13.52
N PHE A 131 -11.98 -0.60 12.70
CA PHE A 131 -10.55 -0.79 12.94
C PHE A 131 -9.73 0.07 11.98
N LEU A 132 -8.42 0.15 12.23
CA LEU A 132 -7.46 0.86 11.39
C LEU A 132 -6.61 -0.15 10.62
N LEU A 133 -6.31 0.15 9.36
CA LEU A 133 -5.38 -0.62 8.54
C LEU A 133 -4.28 0.26 7.96
N GLY A 134 -3.02 -0.19 8.03
CA GLY A 134 -1.93 0.44 7.31
C GLY A 134 -1.91 -0.01 5.85
N THR A 135 -1.57 0.91 4.94
CA THR A 135 -1.25 0.61 3.54
C THR A 135 -0.05 1.41 3.09
N ASP A 136 0.76 0.84 2.21
CA ASP A 136 1.86 1.53 1.55
C ASP A 136 1.37 2.26 0.30
N VAL A 137 1.86 3.48 0.08
CA VAL A 137 1.69 4.23 -1.17
C VAL A 137 3.07 4.59 -1.73
N ASN A 138 3.18 4.70 -3.06
CA ASN A 138 4.47 4.85 -3.76
C ASN A 138 5.25 6.13 -3.37
N GLY A 139 4.56 7.18 -2.91
CA GLY A 139 5.17 8.45 -2.48
C GLY A 139 6.04 9.16 -3.54
N ARG A 140 5.73 8.94 -4.83
CA ARG A 140 6.37 9.61 -5.98
C ARG A 140 5.37 10.57 -6.64
N PRO A 141 5.21 11.80 -6.13
CA PRO A 141 4.21 12.74 -6.63
C PRO A 141 4.58 13.36 -7.99
N LEU A 142 5.86 13.33 -8.36
CA LEU A 142 6.37 13.92 -9.61
C LEU A 142 6.83 12.83 -10.57
N ALA A 143 6.43 12.95 -11.84
CA ALA A 143 6.74 11.96 -12.87
C ALA A 143 8.26 11.74 -13.06
N GLU A 144 9.06 12.79 -12.89
CA GLU A 144 10.53 12.73 -12.99
C GLU A 144 11.19 11.85 -11.92
N HIS A 145 10.50 11.57 -10.82
CA HIS A 145 10.98 10.70 -9.75
C HIS A 145 10.53 9.23 -9.90
N SER A 146 9.79 8.89 -10.96
CA SER A 146 9.19 7.55 -11.13
C SER A 146 10.23 6.42 -11.22
N ASP A 147 11.42 6.73 -11.75
CA ASP A 147 12.48 5.77 -12.04
C ASP A 147 13.74 6.00 -11.18
N VAL A 148 13.64 6.84 -10.15
CA VAL A 148 14.76 7.09 -9.23
C VAL A 148 14.82 6.00 -8.17
N ILE A 149 15.96 5.30 -8.04
CA ILE A 149 16.17 4.35 -6.95
C ILE A 149 16.29 5.09 -5.62
N GLY A 150 15.50 4.68 -4.63
CA GLY A 150 15.46 5.28 -3.29
C GLY A 150 14.24 4.81 -2.49
N PHE A 151 14.07 5.33 -1.28
CA PHE A 151 12.92 5.01 -0.43
C PHE A 151 11.85 6.10 -0.51
N PHE A 152 10.81 5.87 -1.31
CA PHE A 152 9.72 6.84 -1.47
C PHE A 152 8.43 6.40 -0.79
N VAL A 153 8.34 5.15 -0.36
CA VAL A 153 7.12 4.60 0.23
C VAL A 153 6.68 5.41 1.44
N ASN A 154 5.41 5.82 1.42
CA ASN A 154 4.75 6.39 2.58
C ASN A 154 3.67 5.41 3.09
N GLN A 155 3.48 5.37 4.40
CA GLN A 155 2.45 4.54 5.03
C GLN A 155 1.26 5.40 5.41
N LEU A 156 0.09 5.04 4.88
CA LEU A 156 -1.18 5.67 5.21
C LEU A 156 -2.01 4.76 6.11
N THR A 157 -2.80 5.37 6.99
CA THR A 157 -3.75 4.66 7.85
C THR A 157 -5.16 4.84 7.32
N LEU A 158 -5.81 3.73 6.96
CA LEU A 158 -7.17 3.68 6.48
C LEU A 158 -8.15 3.39 7.62
N ARG A 159 -9.21 4.19 7.68
CA ARG A 159 -10.33 4.01 8.60
C ARG A 159 -11.32 3.01 8.03
N CYS A 160 -11.39 1.83 8.64
CA CYS A 160 -12.35 0.80 8.23
C CYS A 160 -13.60 0.90 9.11
N ASP A 161 -14.77 1.13 8.50
CA ASP A 161 -16.06 1.12 9.17
C ASP A 161 -17.05 0.22 8.40
N LEU A 162 -17.42 -0.90 9.01
CA LEU A 162 -18.31 -1.92 8.46
C LEU A 162 -19.67 -1.93 9.17
N ARG A 163 -19.97 -0.92 9.99
CA ARG A 163 -21.27 -0.78 10.69
C ARG A 163 -22.36 -0.36 9.72
N GLY A 164 -23.60 -0.64 10.09
CA GLY A 164 -24.80 0.04 9.56
C GLY A 164 -25.22 -0.31 8.13
N GLU A 165 -24.56 -1.25 7.45
CA GLU A 165 -24.72 -1.38 5.99
C GLU A 165 -25.35 -2.69 5.55
N PRO A 166 -26.56 -2.63 4.97
CA PRO A 166 -27.32 -3.82 4.61
C PRO A 166 -26.89 -4.42 3.26
N THR A 167 -26.09 -3.70 2.45
CA THR A 167 -25.75 -4.13 1.09
C THR A 167 -24.24 -4.12 0.82
N LEU A 168 -23.81 -4.99 -0.09
CA LEU A 168 -22.43 -5.03 -0.57
C LEU A 168 -22.04 -3.73 -1.31
N ALA A 169 -22.96 -3.13 -2.06
CA ALA A 169 -22.69 -1.91 -2.83
C ALA A 169 -22.32 -0.72 -1.92
N GLY A 170 -23.12 -0.44 -0.88
CA GLY A 170 -22.81 0.65 0.06
C GLY A 170 -21.51 0.42 0.85
N PHE A 171 -21.20 -0.84 1.17
CA PHE A 171 -19.88 -1.17 1.74
C PHE A 171 -18.73 -0.88 0.76
N LEU A 172 -18.85 -1.27 -0.51
CA LEU A 172 -17.81 -1.02 -1.52
C LEU A 172 -17.63 0.49 -1.80
N GLU A 173 -18.69 1.28 -1.79
CA GLU A 173 -18.61 2.74 -1.92
C GLU A 173 -17.81 3.37 -0.78
N ARG A 174 -18.07 2.99 0.48
CA ARG A 174 -17.28 3.49 1.62
C ARG A 174 -15.81 3.11 1.53
N VAL A 175 -15.49 1.90 1.06
CA VAL A 175 -14.09 1.50 0.87
C VAL A 175 -13.42 2.35 -0.22
N ARG A 176 -14.14 2.67 -1.30
CA ARG A 176 -13.63 3.54 -2.37
C ARG A 176 -13.41 4.97 -1.90
N ASP A 177 -14.29 5.51 -1.07
CA ASP A 177 -14.18 6.90 -0.61
C ASP A 177 -13.07 7.07 0.43
N GLU A 178 -12.70 5.99 1.14
CA GLU A 178 -11.59 5.96 2.10
C GLU A 178 -10.22 5.69 1.45
N ALA A 179 -10.17 4.92 0.36
CA ALA A 179 -8.94 4.41 -0.26
C ALA A 179 -8.46 5.23 -1.47
#